data_AF-A0A448MM52-F1
#
_entry.id   AF-A0A448MM52-F1
#
_cell.length_a   1.000
_cell.length_b   1.000
_cell.length_c   1.000
_cell.angle_alpha   90.00
_cell.angle_beta   90.00
_cell.angle_gamma   90.00
#
_symmetry.space_group_name_H-M   'P 1'
#
loop_
_entity.id
_entity.type
_entity.pdbx_description
1 polymer ?
#
loop_
_entity_poly.entity_id
_entity_poly.type
_entity_poly.pdbx_seq_one_letter_code
_entity_poly.pdbx_strand_id
1 'polypeptide(L)'
;MSNLLKKHTLESIIKLPENLFDAGVTTSIFVFEAGKPQNKRKVFACYMEDDGLERVKNQGRHDIKNRWAEIERYWLDVVLMKKDEKYKTHQWLDPLECLSYQKPQKEFEIFEEDFKKSS
;
A
#
# COMPACT_ATOMS: atom_id res chain seq x y z
N MET A 1 5.00 12.13 -14.22
CA MET A 1 4.64 12.58 -12.85
C MET A 1 4.98 14.04 -12.55
N SER A 2 6.15 14.59 -12.95
CA SER A 2 6.55 15.94 -12.50
C SER A 2 5.57 17.07 -12.90
N ASN A 3 4.94 16.99 -14.08
CA ASN A 3 3.94 17.99 -14.49
C ASN A 3 2.61 17.88 -13.71
N LEU A 4 2.25 16.69 -13.22
CA LEU A 4 1.07 16.51 -12.39
C LEU A 4 1.29 17.14 -11.02
N LEU A 5 2.44 16.88 -10.39
CA LEU A 5 2.81 17.44 -9.07
C LEU A 5 3.05 18.96 -9.09
N LYS A 6 3.28 19.56 -10.28
CA LYS A 6 3.32 21.02 -10.46
C LYS A 6 1.94 21.68 -10.39
N LYS A 7 0.84 20.92 -10.52
CA LYS A 7 -0.54 21.43 -10.57
C LYS A 7 -1.46 20.81 -9.51
N HIS A 8 -1.10 19.65 -9.00
CA HIS A 8 -1.88 18.84 -8.06
C HIS A 8 -0.96 18.33 -6.94
N THR A 9 -1.56 17.94 -5.83
CA THR A 9 -0.86 17.41 -4.67
C THR A 9 -1.21 15.96 -4.51
N LEU A 10 -0.21 15.09 -4.56
CA LEU A 10 -0.33 13.72 -4.11
C LEU A 10 -0.36 13.71 -2.57
N GLU A 11 -1.53 13.44 -2.02
CA GLU A 11 -1.77 13.41 -0.58
C GLU A 11 -1.45 12.04 0.01
N SER A 12 -1.83 10.96 -0.70
CA SER A 12 -1.64 9.60 -0.18
C SER A 12 -1.40 8.55 -1.26
N ILE A 13 -0.57 7.56 -0.94
CA ILE A 13 -0.35 6.34 -1.74
C ILE A 13 -0.73 5.14 -0.87
N ILE A 14 -1.72 4.36 -1.30
CA ILE A 14 -2.18 3.18 -0.57
C ILE A 14 -1.79 1.97 -1.40
N LYS A 15 -0.78 1.21 -0.97
CA LYS A 15 -0.48 -0.09 -1.58
C LYS A 15 -1.59 -1.07 -1.20
N LEU A 16 -2.12 -1.80 -2.17
CA LEU A 16 -3.19 -2.77 -1.97
C LEU A 16 -2.64 -4.18 -1.74
N PRO A 17 -3.44 -5.12 -1.18
CA PRO A 17 -3.04 -6.50 -0.99
C PRO A 17 -2.56 -7.15 -2.30
N GLU A 18 -1.52 -7.99 -2.22
CA GLU A 18 -0.91 -8.63 -3.41
C GLU A 18 -1.90 -9.55 -4.16
N ASN A 19 -2.84 -10.18 -3.44
CA ASN A 19 -3.83 -11.11 -3.99
C ASN A 19 -5.17 -10.46 -4.38
N LEU A 20 -5.18 -9.14 -4.62
CA LEU A 20 -6.40 -8.40 -4.97
C LEU A 20 -6.91 -8.78 -6.38
N PHE A 21 -6.01 -8.94 -7.35
CA PHE A 21 -6.34 -9.24 -8.74
C PHE A 21 -5.81 -10.62 -9.16
N ASP A 22 -6.62 -11.34 -9.93
CA ASP A 22 -6.29 -12.66 -10.50
C ASP A 22 -4.99 -12.68 -11.32
N ALA A 23 -4.66 -11.54 -11.93
CA ALA A 23 -3.48 -11.41 -12.77
C ALA A 23 -2.16 -11.38 -11.98
N GLY A 24 -2.19 -11.47 -10.64
CA GLY A 24 -0.99 -11.39 -9.80
C GLY A 24 -0.31 -10.02 -9.85
N VAL A 25 -1.06 -8.97 -10.21
CA VAL A 25 -0.55 -7.61 -10.34
C VAL A 25 -0.58 -6.88 -9.01
N THR A 26 0.55 -6.28 -8.65
CA THR A 26 0.60 -5.35 -7.51
C THR A 26 -0.02 -4.02 -7.91
N THR A 27 -0.91 -3.49 -7.07
CA THR A 27 -1.63 -2.24 -7.34
C THR A 27 -1.58 -1.28 -6.17
N SER A 28 -1.78 0.00 -6.47
CA SER A 28 -1.83 1.06 -5.48
C SER A 28 -2.87 2.12 -5.87
N ILE A 29 -3.49 2.74 -4.86
CA ILE A 29 -4.37 3.90 -5.02
C ILE A 29 -3.56 5.17 -4.76
N PHE A 30 -3.69 6.15 -5.66
CA PHE A 30 -3.07 7.46 -5.52
C PHE A 30 -4.17 8.50 -5.30
N VAL A 31 -4.13 9.18 -4.16
CA VAL A 31 -5.11 10.21 -3.78
C VAL A 31 -4.50 11.58 -4.04
N PHE A 32 -5.14 12.34 -4.93
CA PHE A 32 -4.68 13.68 -5.30
C PHE A 32 -5.67 14.76 -4.86
N GLU A 33 -5.15 15.84 -4.28
CA GLU A 33 -5.85 17.12 -4.21
C GLU A 33 -5.59 17.91 -5.50
N ALA A 34 -6.66 18.30 -6.18
CA ALA A 34 -6.55 18.98 -7.46
C ALA A 34 -6.31 20.49 -7.35
N GLY A 35 -5.56 21.06 -8.29
CA GLY A 35 -5.39 22.51 -8.42
C GLY A 35 -4.39 23.14 -7.43
N LYS A 36 -3.77 22.35 -6.55
CA LYS A 36 -2.72 22.82 -5.64
C LYS A 36 -1.41 22.08 -5.93
N PRO A 37 -0.27 22.77 -6.16
CA PRO A 37 1.01 22.11 -6.39
C PRO A 37 1.54 21.38 -5.14
N GLN A 38 2.32 20.31 -5.36
CA GLN A 38 2.93 19.50 -4.29
C GLN A 38 3.81 20.32 -3.33
N ASN A 39 4.60 21.26 -3.87
CA ASN A 39 5.49 22.15 -3.10
C ASN A 39 6.37 21.42 -2.06
N LYS A 40 6.96 20.28 -2.44
CA LYS A 40 7.80 19.45 -1.56
C LYS A 40 7.10 18.88 -0.32
N ARG A 41 5.75 18.98 -0.23
CA ARG A 41 4.98 18.32 0.83
C ARG A 41 5.27 16.82 0.79
N LYS A 42 5.53 16.23 1.95
CA LYS A 42 5.68 14.78 2.07
C LYS A 42 4.38 14.08 1.71
N VAL A 43 4.50 12.90 1.13
CA VAL A 43 3.36 12.07 0.76
C VAL A 43 3.16 11.03 1.85
N PHE A 44 1.94 10.90 2.36
CA PHE A 44 1.61 9.79 3.23
C PHE A 44 1.50 8.50 2.42
N ALA A 45 2.09 7.40 2.87
CA ALA A 45 1.87 6.11 2.25
C ALA A 45 1.62 5.05 3.30
N CYS A 46 0.80 4.05 2.97
CA CYS A 46 0.56 2.89 3.81
C CYS A 46 0.38 1.64 2.96
N TYR A 47 0.50 0.48 3.59
CA TYR A 47 0.19 -0.80 2.98
C TYR A 47 -1.08 -1.36 3.61
N MET A 48 -2.15 -1.40 2.82
CA MET A 48 -3.37 -2.10 3.16
C MET A 48 -3.12 -3.60 3.06
N GLU A 49 -2.66 -4.22 4.14
CA GLU A 49 -2.28 -5.63 4.17
C GLU A 49 -3.48 -6.57 4.05
N ASP A 50 -4.58 -6.24 4.72
CA ASP A 50 -5.80 -7.04 4.77
C ASP A 50 -7.02 -6.15 4.51
N ASP A 51 -7.73 -6.41 3.41
CA ASP A 51 -8.99 -5.77 3.05
C ASP A 51 -10.21 -6.56 3.55
N GLY A 52 -9.99 -7.71 4.21
CA GLY A 52 -11.04 -8.55 4.79
C GLY A 52 -11.77 -9.45 3.80
N LEU A 53 -11.58 -9.26 2.49
CA LEU A 53 -12.35 -9.94 1.46
C LEU A 53 -11.74 -11.29 1.11
N GLU A 54 -12.57 -12.33 1.18
CA GLU A 54 -12.18 -13.70 0.90
C GLU A 54 -12.71 -14.14 -0.46
N ARG A 55 -11.93 -15.00 -1.13
CA ARG A 55 -12.29 -15.52 -2.44
C ARG A 55 -13.23 -16.71 -2.32
N VAL A 56 -14.35 -16.64 -3.03
CA VAL A 56 -15.28 -17.76 -3.20
C VAL A 56 -15.29 -18.23 -4.64
N LYS A 57 -15.22 -19.56 -4.79
CA LYS A 57 -15.21 -20.24 -6.08
C LYS A 57 -16.40 -19.77 -6.91
N ASN A 58 -16.11 -19.27 -8.11
CA ASN A 58 -17.07 -18.74 -9.08
C ASN A 58 -17.85 -17.47 -8.66
N GLN A 59 -17.52 -16.84 -7.53
CA GLN A 59 -18.21 -15.62 -7.05
C GLN A 59 -17.26 -14.42 -6.85
N GLY A 60 -15.96 -14.61 -7.03
CA GLY A 60 -14.97 -13.55 -6.83
C GLY A 60 -14.63 -13.35 -5.36
N ARG A 61 -14.35 -12.10 -4.96
CA ARG A 61 -13.97 -11.73 -3.58
C ARG A 61 -15.12 -10.99 -2.90
N HIS A 62 -15.48 -11.41 -1.69
CA HIS A 62 -16.55 -10.78 -0.91
C HIS A 62 -16.32 -10.95 0.60
N ASP A 63 -17.08 -10.20 1.40
CA ASP A 63 -17.00 -10.25 2.86
C ASP A 63 -17.88 -11.38 3.42
N ILE A 64 -17.31 -12.59 3.51
CA ILE A 64 -18.02 -13.78 4.02
C ILE A 64 -18.23 -13.71 5.54
N LYS A 65 -17.34 -12.97 6.23
CA LYS A 65 -17.27 -12.96 7.70
C LYS A 65 -17.89 -11.70 8.31
N ASN A 66 -18.55 -10.86 7.50
CA ASN A 66 -19.13 -9.58 7.92
C ASN A 66 -18.11 -8.68 8.67
N ARG A 67 -16.84 -8.69 8.24
CA ARG A 67 -15.75 -7.92 8.84
C ARG A 67 -15.54 -6.55 8.19
N TRP A 68 -16.18 -6.30 7.04
CA TRP A 68 -15.91 -5.12 6.21
C TRP A 68 -16.13 -3.82 6.98
N ALA A 69 -17.21 -3.69 7.74
CA ALA A 69 -17.53 -2.45 8.45
C ALA A 69 -16.42 -2.00 9.43
N GLU A 70 -15.78 -2.95 10.13
CA GLU A 70 -14.66 -2.66 11.03
C GLU A 70 -13.38 -2.34 10.25
N ILE A 71 -13.10 -3.12 9.20
CA ILE A 71 -11.90 -2.96 8.36
C ILE A 71 -11.93 -1.65 7.58
N GLU A 72 -13.08 -1.30 7.00
CA GLU A 72 -13.31 -0.02 6.31
C GLU A 72 -13.04 1.14 7.26
N ARG A 73 -13.64 1.12 8.45
CA ARG A 73 -13.44 2.17 9.45
C ARG A 73 -11.97 2.33 9.81
N TYR A 74 -11.27 1.21 10.04
CA TYR A 74 -9.84 1.24 10.34
C TYR A 74 -9.03 1.88 9.22
N TRP A 75 -9.20 1.44 7.97
CA TRP A 75 -8.40 1.97 6.86
C TRP A 75 -8.75 3.43 6.52
N LEU A 76 -10.00 3.84 6.74
CA LEU A 76 -10.37 5.27 6.66
C LEU A 76 -9.64 6.09 7.73
N ASP A 77 -9.54 5.61 8.97
CA ASP A 77 -8.77 6.28 10.03
C ASP A 77 -7.27 6.33 9.70
N VAL A 78 -6.70 5.28 9.12
CA VAL A 78 -5.32 5.27 8.63
C VAL A 78 -5.12 6.34 7.55
N VAL A 79 -5.99 6.41 6.55
CA VAL A 79 -5.79 7.29 5.39
C VAL A 79 -6.13 8.74 5.70
N LEU A 80 -7.21 9.00 6.44
CA LEU A 80 -7.69 10.36 6.71
C LEU A 80 -7.06 10.95 7.97
N MET A 81 -6.97 10.16 9.04
CA MET A 81 -6.47 10.63 10.34
C MET A 81 -5.00 10.30 10.58
N LYS A 82 -4.37 9.53 9.69
CA LYS A 82 -2.95 9.10 9.79
C LYS A 82 -2.68 8.25 11.03
N LYS A 83 -3.69 7.51 11.50
CA LYS A 83 -3.61 6.63 12.67
C LYS A 83 -3.50 5.17 12.25
N ASP A 84 -2.29 4.65 12.24
CA ASP A 84 -2.01 3.25 11.89
C ASP A 84 -1.44 2.49 13.10
N GLU A 85 -2.33 2.16 14.03
CA GLU A 85 -1.97 1.54 15.30
C GLU A 85 -1.87 0.00 15.20
N LYS A 86 -2.63 -0.61 14.29
CA LYS A 86 -2.74 -2.08 14.16
C LYS A 86 -1.66 -2.66 13.25
N TYR A 87 -1.52 -2.15 12.02
CA TYR A 87 -0.58 -2.71 11.04
C TYR A 87 0.77 -2.00 11.04
N LYS A 88 0.81 -0.72 11.41
CA LYS A 88 2.06 0.08 11.54
C LYS A 88 2.91 0.06 10.26
N THR A 89 2.24 0.08 9.12
CA THR A 89 2.82 0.12 7.78
C THR A 89 3.10 1.54 7.30
N HIS A 90 2.47 2.55 7.90
CA HIS A 90 2.55 3.90 7.36
C HIS A 90 3.97 4.45 7.27
N GLN A 91 4.21 5.28 6.25
CA GLN A 91 5.46 5.97 6.01
C GLN A 91 5.22 7.35 5.40
N TRP A 92 6.16 8.25 5.62
CA TRP A 92 6.17 9.58 5.00
C TRP A 92 7.26 9.65 3.95
N LEU A 93 6.84 9.74 2.68
CA LEU A 93 7.73 9.72 1.52
C LEU A 93 8.11 11.13 1.09
N ASP A 94 9.34 11.31 0.62
CA ASP A 94 9.70 12.48 -0.20
C ASP A 94 9.27 12.21 -1.65
N PRO A 95 8.34 13.00 -2.23
CA PRO A 95 7.89 12.82 -3.61
C PRO A 95 8.99 13.05 -4.66
N LEU A 96 10.15 13.60 -4.28
CA LEU A 96 11.31 13.74 -5.15
C LEU A 96 12.18 12.47 -5.19
N GLU A 97 12.13 11.66 -4.14
CA GLU A 97 12.92 10.42 -4.03
C GLU A 97 12.13 9.21 -4.54
N CYS A 98 10.87 9.05 -4.10
CA CYS A 98 10.05 7.92 -4.49
C CYS A 98 8.55 8.25 -4.50
N LEU A 99 7.80 7.55 -5.36
CA LEU A 99 6.35 7.70 -5.52
C LEU A 99 5.65 6.34 -5.45
N SER A 100 6.13 5.49 -4.54
CA SER A 100 5.56 4.19 -4.24
C SER A 100 5.85 3.82 -2.78
N TYR A 101 5.01 2.95 -2.21
CA TYR A 101 5.27 2.36 -0.91
C TYR A 101 6.57 1.54 -0.94
N GLN A 102 7.50 1.85 -0.04
CA GLN A 102 8.72 1.07 0.17
C GLN A 102 8.45 -0.05 1.17
N LYS A 103 8.48 -1.32 0.70
CA LYS A 103 8.36 -2.49 1.57
C LYS A 103 9.69 -2.66 2.32
N PRO A 104 9.69 -2.76 3.66
CA PRO A 104 10.91 -3.05 4.40
C PRO A 104 11.59 -4.28 3.81
N GLN A 105 12.86 -4.17 3.44
CA GLN A 105 13.64 -5.34 3.04
C GLN A 105 13.82 -6.20 4.28
N LYS A 106 13.28 -7.42 4.26
CA LYS A 106 13.63 -8.42 5.26
C LYS A 106 15.12 -8.71 5.10
N GLU A 107 15.89 -8.66 6.20
CA GLU A 107 17.30 -9.03 6.17
C GLU A 107 17.41 -10.43 5.55
N PHE A 108 18.21 -10.53 4.49
CA PHE A 108 18.47 -11.79 3.83
C PHE A 108 19.54 -12.52 4.66
N GLU A 109 19.11 -13.51 5.45
CA GLU A 109 20.02 -14.42 6.12
C GLU A 109 20.46 -15.49 5.11
N ILE A 110 21.74 -15.45 4.71
CA ILE A 110 22.34 -16.49 3.88
C ILE A 110 22.78 -17.62 4.81
N PHE A 111 22.25 -18.81 4.61
CA PHE A 111 22.70 -19.99 5.34
C PHE A 111 23.75 -20.75 4.51
N GLU A 112 24.71 -21.43 5.16
CA GLU A 112 25.71 -22.25 4.45
C GLU A 112 25.05 -23.30 3.54
N GLU A 113 23.86 -23.76 3.91
CA GLU A 113 23.04 -24.75 3.21
C GLU A 113 22.54 -24.26 1.84
N ASP A 114 22.47 -22.95 1.62
CA ASP A 114 22.08 -22.34 0.34
C ASP A 114 23.19 -22.46 -0.73
N PHE A 115 24.43 -22.72 -0.30
CA PHE A 115 25.56 -22.96 -1.20
C PHE A 115 25.69 -24.46 -1.54
N LYS A 116 24.80 -24.98 -2.39
CA LYS A 116 25.05 -26.28 -3.02
C LYS A 116 26.12 -26.13 -4.11
N LYS A 117 27.28 -26.76 -3.92
CA LYS A 117 28.23 -27.00 -5.02
C LYS A 117 27.57 -27.91 -6.03
N SER A 118 27.27 -27.38 -7.21
CA SER A 118 26.96 -28.17 -8.39
C SER A 118 28.22 -28.95 -8.77
N SER A 119 28.27 -30.23 -8.41
CA SER A 119 29.28 -31.19 -8.87
C SER A 119 28.88 -31.79 -10.21
#